data_AF-A0A1G8TBG9-F1
#
_entry.id   AF-A0A1G8TBG9-F1
#
_cell.length_a   1.000
_cell.length_b   1.000
_cell.length_c   1.000
_cell.angle_alpha   90.00
_cell.angle_beta   90.00
_cell.angle_gamma   90.00
#
_symmetry.space_group_name_H-M   'P 1'
#
loop_
_entity.id
_entity.type
_entity.pdbx_description
1 polymer ?
#
loop_
_entity_poly.entity_id
_entity_poly.type
_entity_poly.pdbx_seq_one_letter_code
_entity_poly.pdbx_strand_id
1 'polypeptide(L)'
;MLPTFVIGLREGLEAALIVGIVAAFLRQRERRDLLRWVWIGVLSATVLCIGVGVALRIFSQNLPQRQQEGLETVIGLVAVAMVTYMVVWMRRNSRSLKGQLEGAAAEALAEGSGWALVVMAFLAVLREGFETSVFLLAAYNESANGATATTGAVLGIAVAIGIGYGIYRGGVKLNLSRFFRITGVMLVLVSAGLVVSALHTAHEAGWLNLGQHQVLDLSALVTPGTVQESLLTGMLGIQARPVFIELTGWLLYVIPVGIYVGWPPGRALSNRVVVRISAAIAATAGVAALLLAVLAPAKPAAPASSVGTQNGASLHNPGATTSDYSAVVGSEAASRRLSGTATIDGTEIHEGMLVDVYRAGVAPQPAAGRPSSLSYSEIAKLNGGSLPFGVLAKPGEVPVSYADIAQLTLWVEPRTGQVIDAQVQQKTVITPTFSVGVAQLAPQLSTTKWPSAVTIAAAASAHEAVSDLNTRRLLLQIAASLAVLAVVAALVALWFRFVRRPAAPRPSSVTNPKPELVRS
;
A
#
# COMPACT_ATOMS: atom_id res chain seq x y z
N MET A 1 -11.98 5.23 -12.06
CA MET A 1 -12.80 5.27 -13.31
C MET A 1 -12.36 4.24 -14.35
N LEU A 2 -11.08 4.21 -14.75
CA LEU A 2 -10.64 3.41 -15.89
C LEU A 2 -10.68 1.89 -15.66
N PRO A 3 -10.28 1.34 -14.50
CA PRO A 3 -10.44 -0.08 -14.19
C PRO A 3 -11.88 -0.57 -14.33
N THR A 4 -12.81 0.13 -13.67
CA THR A 4 -14.23 -0.21 -13.70
C THR A 4 -14.85 -0.04 -15.08
N PHE A 5 -14.37 0.91 -15.88
CA PHE A 5 -14.75 1.04 -17.29
C PHE A 5 -14.30 -0.15 -18.13
N VAL A 6 -13.04 -0.59 -18.02
CA VAL A 6 -12.53 -1.73 -18.80
C VAL A 6 -13.23 -3.02 -18.41
N ILE A 7 -13.47 -3.24 -17.11
CA ILE A 7 -14.25 -4.37 -16.59
C ILE A 7 -15.68 -4.32 -17.15
N GLY A 8 -16.40 -3.22 -16.95
CA GLY A 8 -17.79 -3.08 -17.40
C GLY A 8 -17.95 -3.17 -18.92
N LEU A 9 -16.98 -2.66 -19.68
CA LEU A 9 -16.96 -2.77 -21.15
C LEU A 9 -16.78 -4.22 -21.60
N ARG A 10 -15.90 -4.99 -20.95
CA ARG A 10 -15.64 -6.38 -21.34
C ARG A 10 -16.83 -7.27 -21.01
N GLU A 11 -17.19 -7.34 -19.73
CA GLU A 11 -18.23 -8.27 -19.27
C GLU A 11 -19.59 -7.87 -19.86
N GLY A 12 -19.84 -6.56 -19.94
CA GLY A 12 -21.01 -6.02 -20.63
C GLY A 12 -21.03 -6.40 -22.11
N LEU A 13 -19.88 -6.45 -22.80
CA LEU A 13 -19.85 -6.84 -24.21
C LEU A 13 -20.14 -8.32 -24.38
N GLU A 14 -19.62 -9.19 -23.52
CA GLU A 14 -19.88 -10.64 -23.54
C GLU A 14 -21.38 -10.92 -23.36
N ALA A 15 -21.98 -10.29 -22.35
CA ALA A 15 -23.43 -10.33 -22.13
C ALA A 15 -24.21 -9.76 -23.34
N ALA A 16 -23.82 -8.59 -23.84
CA ALA A 16 -24.50 -7.92 -24.95
C ALA A 16 -24.37 -8.69 -26.28
N LEU A 17 -23.27 -9.41 -26.49
CA LEU A 17 -23.08 -10.30 -27.64
C LEU A 17 -24.03 -11.48 -27.58
N ILE A 18 -24.13 -12.17 -26.44
CA ILE A 18 -25.02 -13.33 -26.29
C ILE A 18 -26.48 -12.89 -26.45
N VAL A 19 -26.88 -11.81 -25.76
CA VAL A 19 -28.25 -11.25 -25.88
C VAL A 19 -28.52 -10.76 -27.30
N GLY A 20 -27.57 -10.09 -27.94
CA GLY A 20 -27.70 -9.59 -29.31
C GLY A 20 -27.84 -10.72 -30.34
N ILE A 21 -27.10 -11.82 -30.15
CA ILE A 21 -27.21 -13.03 -30.98
C ILE A 21 -28.59 -13.68 -30.79
N VAL A 22 -29.01 -13.93 -29.55
CA VAL A 22 -30.35 -14.50 -29.25
C VAL A 22 -31.46 -13.62 -29.81
N ALA A 23 -31.36 -12.30 -29.64
CA ALA A 23 -32.34 -11.34 -30.15
C ALA A 23 -32.39 -11.31 -31.68
N ALA A 24 -31.23 -11.38 -32.35
CA ALA A 24 -31.15 -11.47 -33.81
C ALA A 24 -31.80 -12.77 -34.32
N PHE A 25 -31.55 -13.89 -33.65
CA PHE A 25 -32.14 -15.19 -33.98
C PHE A 25 -33.67 -15.21 -33.81
N LEU A 26 -34.20 -14.70 -32.69
CA LEU A 26 -35.65 -14.59 -32.49
C LEU A 26 -36.31 -13.67 -33.50
N ARG A 27 -35.64 -12.58 -33.90
CA ARG A 27 -36.11 -11.67 -34.96
C ARG A 27 -36.17 -12.36 -36.32
N GLN A 28 -35.15 -13.17 -36.67
CA GLN A 28 -35.10 -13.89 -37.94
C GLN A 28 -36.20 -14.95 -38.08
N ARG A 29 -36.68 -15.49 -36.97
CA ARG A 29 -37.78 -16.47 -36.91
C ARG A 29 -39.16 -15.85 -36.67
N GLU A 30 -39.27 -14.52 -36.76
CA GLU A 30 -40.51 -13.75 -36.53
C GLU A 30 -41.16 -13.95 -35.14
N ARG A 31 -40.44 -14.57 -34.19
CA ARG A 31 -40.91 -14.82 -32.82
C ARG A 31 -40.67 -13.63 -31.90
N ARG A 32 -41.29 -12.50 -32.25
CA ARG A 32 -41.20 -11.26 -31.45
C ARG A 32 -41.89 -11.37 -30.09
N ASP A 33 -42.81 -12.32 -29.94
CA ASP A 33 -43.45 -12.71 -28.68
C ASP A 33 -42.42 -13.08 -27.60
N LEU A 34 -41.38 -13.82 -27.98
CA LEU A 34 -40.33 -14.26 -27.06
C LEU A 34 -39.29 -13.20 -26.74
N LEU A 35 -39.10 -12.19 -27.60
CA LEU A 35 -38.17 -11.10 -27.34
C LEU A 35 -38.50 -10.36 -26.04
N ARG A 36 -39.80 -10.19 -25.74
CA ARG A 36 -40.23 -9.57 -24.48
C ARG A 36 -39.76 -10.38 -23.27
N TRP A 37 -39.82 -11.71 -23.35
CA TRP A 37 -39.37 -12.61 -22.29
C TRP A 37 -37.84 -12.61 -22.13
N VAL A 38 -37.09 -12.49 -23.23
CA VAL A 38 -35.62 -12.26 -23.16
C VAL A 38 -35.32 -11.00 -22.38
N TRP A 39 -35.97 -9.87 -22.69
CA TRP A 39 -35.72 -8.61 -21.97
C TRP A 39 -36.08 -8.68 -20.49
N ILE A 40 -37.19 -9.35 -20.14
CA ILE A 40 -37.55 -9.61 -18.73
C ILE A 40 -36.48 -10.46 -18.05
N GLY A 41 -35.99 -11.51 -18.71
CA GLY A 41 -34.87 -12.33 -18.23
C GLY A 41 -33.60 -11.50 -18.01
N VAL A 42 -33.17 -10.72 -19.00
CA VAL A 42 -31.97 -9.87 -18.89
C VAL A 42 -32.11 -8.86 -17.75
N LEU A 43 -33.28 -8.20 -17.63
CA LEU A 43 -33.52 -7.23 -16.57
C LEU A 43 -33.53 -7.89 -15.19
N SER A 44 -34.19 -9.04 -15.05
CA SER A 44 -34.23 -9.78 -13.77
C SER A 44 -32.85 -10.31 -13.36
N ALA A 45 -32.05 -10.83 -14.31
CA ALA A 45 -30.67 -11.21 -14.06
C ALA A 45 -29.81 -10.01 -13.61
N THR A 46 -29.98 -8.86 -14.27
CA THR A 46 -29.26 -7.62 -13.92
C THR A 46 -29.60 -7.15 -12.50
N VAL A 47 -30.90 -7.12 -12.15
CA VAL A 47 -31.36 -6.76 -10.79
C VAL A 47 -30.77 -7.72 -9.76
N LEU A 48 -30.77 -9.03 -10.04
CA LEU A 48 -30.19 -10.03 -9.14
C LEU A 48 -28.68 -9.80 -8.94
N CYS A 49 -27.93 -9.50 -10.00
CA CYS A 49 -26.49 -9.21 -9.91
C CYS A 49 -26.20 -7.94 -9.10
N ILE A 50 -26.98 -6.87 -9.29
CA ILE A 50 -26.89 -5.66 -8.48
C ILE A 50 -27.19 -5.98 -7.01
N GLY A 51 -28.22 -6.79 -6.76
CA GLY A 51 -28.59 -7.25 -5.43
C GLY A 51 -27.44 -7.98 -4.72
N VAL A 52 -26.73 -8.87 -5.43
CA VAL A 52 -25.54 -9.56 -4.90
C VAL A 52 -24.44 -8.57 -4.56
N GLY A 53 -24.13 -7.62 -5.45
CA GLY A 53 -23.10 -6.60 -5.19
C GLY A 53 -23.43 -5.72 -3.98
N VAL A 54 -24.67 -5.28 -3.85
CA VAL A 54 -25.15 -4.49 -2.71
C VAL A 54 -25.12 -5.30 -1.42
N ALA A 55 -25.57 -6.57 -1.45
CA ALA A 55 -25.56 -7.45 -0.29
C ALA A 55 -24.14 -7.71 0.23
N LEU A 56 -23.19 -7.98 -0.67
CA LEU A 56 -21.78 -8.16 -0.31
C LEU A 56 -21.19 -6.89 0.31
N ARG A 57 -21.53 -5.71 -0.21
CA ARG A 57 -21.06 -4.43 0.33
C ARG A 57 -21.62 -4.16 1.72
N ILE A 58 -22.92 -4.37 1.93
CA ILE A 58 -23.55 -4.21 3.24
C ILE A 58 -22.94 -5.19 4.25
N PHE A 59 -22.74 -6.44 3.86
CA PHE A 59 -22.12 -7.43 4.73
C PHE A 59 -20.70 -7.01 5.15
N SER A 60 -19.89 -6.53 4.20
CA SER A 60 -18.52 -6.05 4.45
C SER A 60 -18.46 -4.88 5.44
N GLN A 61 -19.42 -3.95 5.39
CA GLN A 61 -19.44 -2.75 6.24
C GLN A 61 -19.76 -3.03 7.72
N ASN A 62 -20.32 -4.21 8.02
CA ASN A 62 -20.68 -4.60 9.39
C ASN A 62 -19.56 -5.37 10.10
N LEU A 63 -18.42 -5.60 9.44
CA LEU A 63 -17.29 -6.34 9.99
C LEU A 63 -16.31 -5.40 10.74
N PRO A 64 -15.61 -5.89 11.77
CA PRO A 64 -14.47 -5.18 12.36
C PRO A 64 -13.38 -4.88 11.31
N GLN A 65 -12.69 -3.75 11.44
CA GLN A 65 -11.67 -3.24 10.50
C GLN A 65 -10.72 -4.33 9.96
N ARG A 66 -10.08 -5.11 10.84
CA ARG A 66 -9.17 -6.20 10.42
C ARG A 66 -9.85 -7.30 9.60
N GLN A 67 -11.11 -7.61 9.91
CA GLN A 67 -11.87 -8.63 9.16
C GLN A 67 -12.35 -8.07 7.82
N GLN A 68 -12.63 -6.77 7.75
CA GLN A 68 -12.93 -6.07 6.50
C GLN A 68 -11.71 -6.12 5.56
N GLU A 69 -10.52 -5.74 6.02
CA GLU A 69 -9.27 -5.80 5.24
C GLU A 69 -8.94 -7.23 4.80
N GLY A 70 -9.19 -8.23 5.67
CA GLY A 70 -9.05 -9.64 5.32
C GLY A 70 -10.05 -10.10 4.24
N LEU A 71 -11.31 -9.65 4.33
CA LEU A 71 -12.32 -9.93 3.30
C LEU A 71 -11.94 -9.27 1.96
N GLU A 72 -11.45 -8.03 1.99
CA GLU A 72 -10.95 -7.31 0.82
C GLU A 72 -9.79 -8.05 0.16
N THR A 73 -8.85 -8.57 0.95
CA THR A 73 -7.75 -9.42 0.47
C THR A 73 -8.27 -10.65 -0.26
N VAL A 74 -9.23 -11.38 0.33
CA VAL A 74 -9.79 -12.60 -0.26
C VAL A 74 -10.54 -12.29 -1.56
N ILE A 75 -11.38 -11.26 -1.56
CA ILE A 75 -12.13 -10.83 -2.75
C ILE A 75 -11.16 -10.39 -3.85
N GLY A 76 -10.11 -9.64 -3.51
CA GLY A 76 -9.05 -9.24 -4.44
C GLY A 76 -8.33 -10.43 -5.06
N LEU A 77 -7.92 -11.42 -4.26
CA LEU A 77 -7.26 -12.64 -4.76
C LEU A 77 -8.18 -13.47 -5.66
N VAL A 78 -9.45 -13.63 -5.27
CA VAL A 78 -10.45 -14.34 -6.09
C VAL A 78 -10.67 -13.60 -7.41
N ALA A 79 -10.78 -12.27 -7.38
CA ALA A 79 -10.91 -11.45 -8.57
C ALA A 79 -9.70 -11.61 -9.51
N VAL A 80 -8.47 -11.52 -8.99
CA VAL A 80 -7.24 -11.73 -9.78
C VAL A 80 -7.22 -13.13 -10.40
N ALA A 81 -7.55 -14.18 -9.64
CA ALA A 81 -7.57 -15.55 -10.14
C ALA A 81 -8.58 -15.74 -11.28
N MET A 82 -9.82 -15.23 -11.09
CA MET A 82 -10.87 -15.32 -12.10
C MET A 82 -10.55 -14.50 -13.36
N VAL A 83 -10.08 -13.25 -13.21
CA VAL A 83 -9.67 -12.43 -14.37
C VAL A 83 -8.53 -13.12 -15.13
N THR A 84 -7.51 -13.61 -14.43
CA THR A 84 -6.39 -14.30 -15.06
C THR A 84 -6.86 -15.55 -15.81
N TYR A 85 -7.71 -16.36 -15.18
CA TYR A 85 -8.29 -17.53 -15.82
C TYR A 85 -9.05 -17.13 -17.09
N MET A 86 -9.90 -16.11 -17.02
CA MET A 86 -10.76 -15.74 -18.13
C MET A 86 -10.00 -15.08 -19.28
N VAL A 87 -9.00 -14.26 -18.98
CA VAL A 87 -8.09 -13.69 -19.98
C VAL A 87 -7.31 -14.80 -20.71
N VAL A 88 -6.84 -15.83 -19.99
CA VAL A 88 -6.17 -16.99 -20.59
C VAL A 88 -7.13 -17.83 -21.43
N TRP A 89 -8.34 -18.08 -20.92
CA TRP A 89 -9.37 -18.86 -21.59
C TRP A 89 -9.82 -18.20 -22.88
N MET A 90 -10.16 -16.91 -22.84
CA MET A 90 -10.57 -16.14 -24.02
C MET A 90 -9.47 -16.10 -25.07
N ARG A 91 -8.21 -15.89 -24.69
CA ARG A 91 -7.10 -15.88 -25.66
C ARG A 91 -7.00 -17.20 -26.44
N ARG A 92 -7.35 -18.33 -25.82
CA ARG A 92 -7.38 -19.65 -26.48
C ARG A 92 -8.63 -19.83 -27.34
N ASN A 93 -9.79 -19.39 -26.86
CA ASN A 93 -11.09 -19.68 -27.49
C ASN A 93 -11.66 -18.53 -28.37
N SER A 94 -11.01 -17.37 -28.46
CA SER A 94 -11.53 -16.18 -29.18
C SER A 94 -11.78 -16.37 -30.68
N ARG A 95 -11.16 -17.39 -31.29
CA ARG A 95 -11.30 -17.70 -32.72
C ARG A 95 -12.47 -18.65 -32.99
N SER A 96 -12.74 -19.57 -32.07
CA SER A 96 -13.80 -20.57 -32.15
C SER A 96 -15.12 -20.08 -31.57
N LEU A 97 -15.10 -19.07 -30.70
CA LEU A 97 -16.30 -18.51 -30.05
C LEU A 97 -17.41 -18.14 -31.04
N LYS A 98 -17.08 -17.46 -32.15
CA LYS A 98 -18.08 -17.12 -33.16
C LYS A 98 -18.71 -18.37 -33.79
N GLY A 99 -17.90 -19.36 -34.16
CA GLY A 99 -18.39 -20.60 -34.77
C GLY A 99 -19.14 -21.51 -33.79
N GLN A 100 -18.75 -21.52 -32.51
CA GLN A 100 -19.44 -22.25 -31.45
C GLN A 100 -20.80 -21.61 -31.12
N LEU A 101 -20.87 -20.28 -31.09
CA LEU A 101 -22.14 -19.56 -30.90
C LEU A 101 -23.07 -19.71 -32.11
N GLU A 102 -22.54 -19.65 -33.33
CA GLU A 102 -23.30 -19.92 -34.56
C GLU A 102 -23.78 -21.38 -34.61
N GLY A 103 -22.96 -22.34 -34.18
CA GLY A 103 -23.29 -23.78 -34.12
C GLY A 103 -24.34 -24.11 -33.06
N ALA A 104 -24.16 -23.62 -31.83
CA ALA A 104 -25.11 -23.85 -30.73
C ALA A 104 -26.48 -23.20 -31.02
N ALA A 105 -26.49 -22.05 -31.70
CA ALA A 105 -27.73 -21.43 -32.14
C ALA A 105 -28.40 -22.20 -33.28
N ALA A 106 -27.64 -22.87 -34.15
CA ALA A 106 -28.16 -23.75 -35.19
C ALA A 106 -28.73 -25.06 -34.63
N GLU A 107 -28.09 -25.65 -33.60
CA GLU A 107 -28.60 -26.83 -32.88
C GLU A 107 -29.88 -26.52 -32.10
N ALA A 108 -29.92 -25.42 -31.34
CA ALA A 108 -31.14 -24.99 -30.65
C ALA A 108 -32.31 -24.71 -31.62
N LEU A 109 -31.99 -24.37 -32.88
CA LEU A 109 -32.94 -24.21 -33.97
C LEU A 109 -33.58 -25.53 -34.41
N ALA A 110 -32.82 -26.64 -34.36
CA ALA A 110 -33.32 -27.96 -34.71
C ALA A 110 -34.32 -28.49 -33.67
N GLU A 111 -34.21 -28.03 -32.42
CA GLU A 111 -35.04 -28.48 -31.29
C GLU A 111 -36.30 -27.64 -31.02
N GLY A 112 -36.48 -26.49 -31.69
CA GLY A 112 -37.72 -25.70 -31.62
C GLY A 112 -38.01 -24.99 -30.28
N SER A 113 -37.08 -25.01 -29.32
CA SER A 113 -37.31 -24.46 -27.97
C SER A 113 -36.95 -22.99 -27.86
N GLY A 114 -37.85 -22.10 -28.29
CA GLY A 114 -37.68 -20.66 -28.09
C GLY A 114 -37.59 -20.24 -26.60
N TRP A 115 -38.09 -21.08 -25.68
CA TRP A 115 -37.92 -20.89 -24.25
C TRP A 115 -36.49 -21.22 -23.78
N ALA A 116 -35.82 -22.21 -24.39
CA ALA A 116 -34.41 -22.50 -24.11
C ALA A 116 -33.51 -21.30 -24.45
N LEU A 117 -33.85 -20.52 -25.49
CA LEU A 117 -33.14 -19.28 -25.82
C LEU A 117 -33.32 -18.18 -24.77
N VAL A 118 -34.52 -18.05 -24.18
CA VAL A 118 -34.79 -17.11 -23.08
C VAL A 118 -33.98 -17.49 -21.84
N VAL A 119 -34.02 -18.77 -21.48
CA VAL A 119 -33.26 -19.30 -20.32
C VAL A 119 -31.75 -19.18 -20.56
N MET A 120 -31.27 -19.49 -21.77
CA MET A 120 -29.85 -19.33 -22.13
C MET A 120 -29.41 -17.86 -21.98
N ALA A 121 -30.18 -16.90 -22.51
CA ALA A 121 -29.87 -15.48 -22.38
C ALA A 121 -29.88 -15.03 -20.90
N PHE A 122 -30.86 -15.47 -20.12
CA PHE A 122 -30.92 -15.21 -18.68
C PHE A 122 -29.69 -15.75 -17.95
N LEU A 123 -29.34 -17.03 -18.14
CA LEU A 123 -28.22 -17.68 -17.46
C LEU A 123 -26.87 -17.09 -17.90
N ALA A 124 -26.74 -16.73 -19.17
CA ALA A 124 -25.57 -16.03 -19.67
C ALA A 124 -25.38 -14.68 -18.98
N VAL A 125 -26.41 -13.83 -18.97
CA VAL A 125 -26.34 -12.51 -18.31
C VAL A 125 -26.15 -12.67 -16.79
N LEU A 126 -26.77 -13.67 -16.17
CA LEU A 126 -26.60 -13.92 -14.74
C LEU A 126 -25.16 -14.30 -14.40
N ARG A 127 -24.53 -15.16 -15.20
CA ARG A 127 -23.13 -15.56 -15.02
C ARG A 127 -22.20 -14.36 -15.22
N GLU A 128 -22.27 -13.71 -16.38
CA GLU A 128 -21.39 -12.57 -16.68
C GLU A 128 -21.64 -11.41 -15.70
N GLY A 129 -22.90 -11.20 -15.30
CA GLY A 129 -23.27 -10.20 -14.31
C GLY A 129 -22.79 -10.51 -12.89
N PHE A 130 -22.77 -11.79 -12.47
CA PHE A 130 -22.19 -12.19 -11.19
C PHE A 130 -20.68 -11.93 -11.18
N GLU A 131 -19.96 -12.33 -12.23
CA GLU A 131 -18.54 -12.06 -12.39
C GLU A 131 -18.27 -10.54 -12.37
N THR A 132 -19.09 -9.76 -13.10
CA THR A 132 -19.04 -8.29 -13.09
C THR A 132 -19.22 -7.71 -11.68
N SER A 133 -20.21 -8.19 -10.92
CA SER A 133 -20.46 -7.69 -9.57
C SER A 133 -19.28 -7.93 -8.62
N VAL A 134 -18.63 -9.11 -8.71
CA VAL A 134 -17.45 -9.43 -7.89
C VAL A 134 -16.25 -8.56 -8.29
N PHE A 135 -15.98 -8.41 -9.60
CA PHE A 135 -14.87 -7.58 -10.07
C PHE A 135 -15.06 -6.11 -9.80
N LEU A 136 -16.28 -5.59 -9.99
CA LEU A 136 -16.59 -4.22 -9.66
C LEU A 136 -16.42 -3.99 -8.16
N LEU A 137 -16.89 -4.90 -7.29
CA LEU A 137 -16.72 -4.76 -5.84
C LEU A 137 -15.23 -4.66 -5.46
N ALA A 138 -14.39 -5.53 -6.01
CA ALA A 138 -12.93 -5.46 -5.80
C ALA A 138 -12.36 -4.10 -6.25
N ALA A 139 -12.73 -3.64 -7.44
CA ALA A 139 -12.29 -2.35 -7.98
C ALA A 139 -12.89 -1.13 -7.25
N TYR A 140 -14.06 -1.26 -6.62
CA TYR A 140 -14.68 -0.22 -5.79
C TYR A 140 -13.91 -0.04 -4.49
N ASN A 141 -13.47 -1.14 -3.86
CA ASN A 141 -12.73 -1.09 -2.61
C ASN A 141 -11.33 -0.47 -2.81
N GLU A 142 -10.72 -0.67 -3.97
CA GLU A 142 -9.45 -0.03 -4.33
C GLU A 142 -9.59 1.47 -4.68
N SER A 143 -10.76 1.89 -5.16
CA SER A 143 -10.94 3.25 -5.70
C SER A 143 -11.14 4.30 -4.61
N ALA A 144 -10.25 5.30 -4.57
CA ALA A 144 -10.32 6.44 -3.64
C ALA A 144 -11.66 7.21 -3.66
N ASN A 145 -12.38 7.19 -4.80
CA ASN A 145 -13.71 7.80 -4.91
C ASN A 145 -14.71 6.84 -5.57
N GLY A 146 -15.66 6.33 -4.78
CA GLY A 146 -16.69 5.39 -5.23
C GLY A 146 -17.56 5.94 -6.38
N ALA A 147 -17.89 7.24 -6.40
CA ALA A 147 -18.69 7.81 -7.48
C ALA A 147 -17.98 7.69 -8.84
N THR A 148 -16.66 7.90 -8.86
CA THR A 148 -15.87 7.77 -10.08
C THR A 148 -15.78 6.33 -10.57
N ALA A 149 -15.72 5.36 -9.65
CA ALA A 149 -15.78 3.94 -9.98
C ALA A 149 -17.13 3.57 -10.60
N THR A 150 -18.25 4.09 -10.07
CA THR A 150 -19.60 3.90 -10.63
C THR A 150 -19.72 4.47 -12.03
N THR A 151 -19.29 5.71 -12.24
CA THR A 151 -19.35 6.34 -13.56
C THR A 151 -18.54 5.55 -14.59
N GLY A 152 -17.35 5.04 -14.21
CA GLY A 152 -16.55 4.18 -15.07
C GLY A 152 -17.29 2.92 -15.50
N ALA A 153 -17.85 2.17 -14.54
CA ALA A 153 -18.60 0.94 -14.80
C ALA A 153 -19.81 1.18 -15.73
N VAL A 154 -20.61 2.21 -15.43
CA VAL A 154 -21.80 2.57 -16.22
C VAL A 154 -21.42 2.96 -17.65
N LEU A 155 -20.36 3.75 -17.83
CA LEU A 155 -19.88 4.11 -19.16
C LEU A 155 -19.39 2.89 -19.95
N GLY A 156 -18.68 1.96 -19.30
CA GLY A 156 -18.22 0.72 -19.93
C GLY A 156 -19.40 -0.11 -20.42
N ILE A 157 -20.39 -0.33 -19.56
CA ILE A 157 -21.62 -1.08 -19.89
C ILE A 157 -22.41 -0.36 -21.00
N ALA A 158 -22.53 0.97 -20.95
CA ALA A 158 -23.24 1.73 -21.98
C ALA A 158 -22.59 1.57 -23.36
N VAL A 159 -21.26 1.63 -23.43
CA VAL A 159 -20.52 1.39 -24.67
C VAL A 159 -20.70 -0.05 -25.13
N ALA A 160 -20.66 -1.03 -24.23
CA ALA A 160 -20.90 -2.43 -24.56
C ALA A 160 -22.30 -2.68 -25.14
N ILE A 161 -23.35 -2.08 -24.55
CA ILE A 161 -24.72 -2.13 -25.06
C ILE A 161 -24.78 -1.50 -26.46
N GLY A 162 -24.12 -0.36 -26.67
CA GLY A 162 -24.04 0.29 -27.98
C GLY A 162 -23.40 -0.61 -29.05
N ILE A 163 -22.31 -1.30 -28.72
CA ILE A 163 -21.64 -2.25 -29.62
C ILE A 163 -22.55 -3.46 -29.87
N GLY A 164 -23.14 -4.06 -28.85
CA GLY A 164 -24.06 -5.20 -28.97
C GLY A 164 -25.28 -4.87 -29.82
N TYR A 165 -25.83 -3.67 -29.66
CA TYR A 165 -26.91 -3.16 -30.50
C TYR A 165 -26.49 -2.98 -31.96
N GLY A 166 -25.28 -2.45 -32.19
CA GLY A 166 -24.70 -2.32 -33.53
C GLY A 166 -24.50 -3.67 -34.24
N ILE A 167 -24.17 -4.71 -33.47
CA ILE A 167 -24.06 -6.09 -33.96
C ILE A 167 -25.46 -6.68 -34.25
N TYR A 168 -26.44 -6.48 -33.37
CA TYR A 168 -27.84 -6.90 -33.59
C TYR A 168 -28.45 -6.27 -34.86
N ARG A 169 -28.10 -5.02 -35.19
CA ARG A 169 -28.49 -4.37 -36.45
C ARG A 169 -27.68 -4.80 -37.67
N GLY A 170 -26.62 -5.60 -37.51
CA GLY A 170 -25.75 -6.06 -38.59
C GLY A 170 -24.79 -5.01 -39.14
N GLY A 171 -24.70 -3.83 -38.50
CA GLY A 171 -23.90 -2.69 -38.97
C GLY A 171 -22.44 -2.70 -38.51
N VAL A 172 -22.09 -3.47 -37.47
CA VAL A 172 -20.75 -3.47 -36.87
C VAL A 172 -20.03 -4.80 -37.12
N LYS A 173 -18.99 -4.79 -37.96
CA LYS A 173 -18.07 -5.93 -38.15
C LYS A 173 -16.85 -5.77 -37.25
N LEU A 174 -16.96 -6.18 -35.98
CA LEU A 174 -15.86 -6.09 -35.03
C LEU A 174 -14.91 -7.30 -35.15
N ASN A 175 -13.60 -7.07 -35.21
CA ASN A 175 -12.62 -8.16 -35.05
C ASN A 175 -12.48 -8.50 -33.57
N LEU A 176 -13.33 -9.43 -33.10
CA LEU A 176 -13.40 -9.88 -31.71
C LEU A 176 -12.03 -10.29 -31.15
N SER A 177 -11.20 -10.95 -31.96
CA SER A 177 -9.85 -11.36 -31.55
C SER A 177 -8.88 -10.20 -31.33
N ARG A 178 -9.03 -9.07 -32.02
CA ARG A 178 -8.23 -7.86 -31.75
C ARG A 178 -8.76 -7.11 -30.54
N PHE A 179 -10.09 -6.97 -30.45
CA PHE A 179 -10.75 -6.30 -29.32
C PHE A 179 -10.37 -6.97 -27.99
N PHE A 180 -10.59 -8.28 -27.86
CA PHE A 180 -10.28 -9.03 -26.63
C PHE A 180 -8.78 -9.06 -26.30
N ARG A 181 -7.91 -8.88 -27.30
CA ARG A 181 -6.46 -8.77 -27.03
C ARG A 181 -6.12 -7.43 -26.41
N ILE A 182 -6.65 -6.33 -26.95
CA ILE A 182 -6.39 -4.98 -26.44
C ILE A 182 -6.97 -4.84 -25.04
N THR A 183 -8.24 -5.21 -24.86
CA THR A 183 -8.89 -5.18 -23.54
C THR A 183 -8.26 -6.17 -22.57
N GLY A 184 -7.82 -7.34 -23.04
CA GLY A 184 -7.10 -8.31 -22.22
C GLY A 184 -5.77 -7.79 -21.68
N VAL A 185 -4.98 -7.06 -22.49
CA VAL A 185 -3.74 -6.42 -22.00
C VAL A 185 -4.05 -5.36 -20.94
N MET A 186 -5.09 -4.54 -21.15
CA MET A 186 -5.52 -3.55 -20.17
C MET A 186 -5.98 -4.22 -18.86
N LEU A 187 -6.68 -5.35 -18.93
CA LEU A 187 -7.09 -6.11 -17.75
C LEU A 187 -5.91 -6.71 -16.99
N VAL A 188 -4.84 -7.16 -17.67
CA VAL A 188 -3.63 -7.61 -16.97
C VAL A 188 -3.03 -6.48 -16.13
N LEU A 189 -3.03 -5.24 -16.64
CA LEU A 189 -2.54 -4.09 -15.89
C LEU A 189 -3.44 -3.80 -14.68
N VAL A 190 -4.76 -3.80 -14.88
CA VAL A 190 -5.73 -3.61 -13.78
C VAL A 190 -5.62 -4.71 -12.72
N SER A 191 -5.52 -5.98 -13.13
CA SER A 191 -5.34 -7.10 -12.20
C SER A 191 -4.02 -7.04 -11.46
N ALA A 192 -2.97 -6.44 -12.04
CA ALA A 192 -1.74 -6.18 -11.32
C ALA A 192 -1.92 -5.14 -10.21
N GLY A 193 -2.75 -4.12 -10.45
CA GLY A 193 -3.18 -3.19 -9.40
C GLY A 193 -3.89 -3.92 -8.26
N LEU A 194 -4.87 -4.78 -8.59
CA LEU A 194 -5.55 -5.61 -7.60
C LEU A 194 -4.62 -6.55 -6.83
N VAL A 195 -3.53 -7.04 -7.43
CA VAL A 195 -2.51 -7.82 -6.71
C VAL A 195 -1.79 -6.96 -5.67
N VAL A 196 -1.43 -5.73 -6.02
CA VAL A 196 -0.82 -4.79 -5.07
C VAL A 196 -1.79 -4.49 -3.93
N SER A 197 -3.05 -4.18 -4.24
CA SER A 197 -4.08 -3.90 -3.22
C SER A 197 -4.35 -5.11 -2.32
N ALA A 198 -4.34 -6.33 -2.87
CA ALA A 198 -4.49 -7.55 -2.08
C ALA A 198 -3.28 -7.77 -1.15
N LEU A 199 -2.06 -7.46 -1.58
CA LEU A 199 -0.88 -7.53 -0.72
C LEU A 199 -0.89 -6.45 0.37
N HIS A 200 -1.41 -5.26 0.04
CA HIS A 200 -1.58 -4.15 0.96
C HIS A 200 -2.58 -4.49 2.07
N THR A 201 -3.81 -4.86 1.70
CA THR A 201 -4.87 -5.26 2.64
C THR A 201 -4.52 -6.53 3.42
N ALA A 202 -3.71 -7.44 2.85
CA ALA A 202 -3.18 -8.59 3.59
C ALA A 202 -2.21 -8.18 4.71
N HIS A 203 -1.49 -7.06 4.52
CA HIS A 203 -0.64 -6.50 5.56
C HIS A 203 -1.47 -5.85 6.67
N GLU A 204 -2.47 -5.03 6.31
CA GLU A 204 -3.36 -4.36 7.26
C GLU A 204 -4.15 -5.37 8.12
N ALA A 205 -4.64 -6.44 7.48
CA ALA A 205 -5.28 -7.58 8.15
C ALA A 205 -4.32 -8.38 9.07
N GLY A 206 -3.01 -8.12 8.99
CA GLY A 206 -1.98 -8.79 9.77
C GLY A 206 -1.58 -10.17 9.25
N TRP A 207 -2.02 -10.56 8.04
CA TRP A 207 -1.73 -11.86 7.43
C TRP A 207 -0.32 -11.92 6.83
N LEU A 208 0.18 -10.79 6.33
CA LEU A 208 1.47 -10.72 5.64
C LEU A 208 2.32 -9.52 6.09
N ASN A 209 3.35 -9.78 6.91
CA ASN A 209 4.27 -8.75 7.43
C ASN A 209 5.68 -8.82 6.82
N LEU A 210 5.85 -9.60 5.77
CA LEU A 210 7.14 -9.82 5.11
C LEU A 210 7.39 -8.75 4.05
N GLY A 211 8.62 -8.20 4.02
CA GLY A 211 9.03 -7.28 2.95
C GLY A 211 8.33 -5.92 2.97
N GLN A 212 7.93 -5.44 4.15
CA GLN A 212 7.18 -4.17 4.31
C GLN A 212 8.05 -2.90 4.29
N HIS A 213 9.30 -3.01 3.83
CA HIS A 213 10.20 -1.86 3.73
C HIS A 213 10.01 -1.15 2.39
N GLN A 214 10.13 0.18 2.43
CA GLN A 214 10.05 1.02 1.25
C GLN A 214 11.27 0.80 0.35
N VAL A 215 11.04 0.60 -0.96
CA VAL A 215 12.13 0.33 -1.93
C VAL A 215 12.53 1.58 -2.69
N LEU A 216 11.53 2.35 -3.11
CA LEU A 216 11.70 3.51 -4.00
C LEU A 216 10.88 4.68 -3.45
N ASP A 217 11.41 5.88 -3.62
CA ASP A 217 10.63 7.10 -3.49
C ASP A 217 10.27 7.58 -4.90
N LEU A 218 9.05 7.28 -5.33
CA LEU A 218 8.52 7.70 -6.62
C LEU A 218 7.71 9.00 -6.51
N SER A 219 7.82 9.74 -5.39
CA SER A 219 7.10 11.02 -5.20
C SER A 219 7.40 12.05 -6.29
N ALA A 220 8.58 11.98 -6.93
CA ALA A 220 8.93 12.82 -8.07
C ALA A 220 8.21 12.43 -9.38
N LEU A 221 7.81 11.16 -9.54
CA LEU A 221 7.12 10.65 -10.73
C LEU A 221 5.59 10.60 -10.55
N VAL A 222 5.13 10.48 -9.32
CA VAL A 222 3.71 10.47 -8.93
C VAL A 222 3.40 11.79 -8.25
N THR A 223 3.18 12.84 -9.05
CA THR A 223 2.80 14.16 -8.52
C THR A 223 1.33 14.15 -8.07
N PRO A 224 1.03 14.47 -6.80
CA PRO A 224 -0.33 14.47 -6.27
C PRO A 224 -1.26 15.41 -7.06
N GLY A 225 -2.44 14.92 -7.43
CA GLY A 225 -3.48 15.66 -8.16
C GLY A 225 -3.40 15.58 -9.69
N THR A 226 -2.50 14.77 -10.26
CA THR A 226 -2.33 14.67 -11.72
C THR A 226 -3.07 13.47 -12.33
N VAL A 227 -3.40 13.57 -13.62
CA VAL A 227 -3.94 12.43 -14.40
C VAL A 227 -2.93 11.28 -14.43
N GLN A 228 -1.63 11.58 -14.37
CA GLN A 228 -0.57 10.58 -14.28
C GLN A 228 -0.61 9.80 -12.97
N GLU A 229 -0.79 10.45 -11.82
CA GLU A 229 -1.03 9.75 -10.55
C GLU A 229 -2.29 8.87 -10.63
N SER A 230 -3.39 9.41 -11.17
CA SER A 230 -4.63 8.64 -11.30
C SER A 230 -4.48 7.40 -12.20
N LEU A 231 -3.59 7.45 -13.19
CA LEU A 231 -3.26 6.31 -14.05
C LEU A 231 -2.26 5.35 -13.40
N LEU A 232 -1.20 5.86 -12.77
CA LEU A 232 -0.16 5.05 -12.13
C LEU A 232 -0.72 4.35 -10.88
N THR A 233 -1.38 5.08 -10.00
CA THR A 233 -1.99 4.56 -8.78
C THR A 233 -3.28 3.80 -9.10
N GLY A 234 -4.14 4.33 -9.99
CA GLY A 234 -5.46 3.75 -10.24
C GLY A 234 -5.52 2.65 -11.30
N MET A 235 -4.61 2.59 -12.28
CA MET A 235 -4.60 1.52 -13.31
C MET A 235 -3.49 0.51 -13.09
N LEU A 236 -2.34 0.93 -12.53
CA LEU A 236 -1.20 0.05 -12.29
C LEU A 236 -1.06 -0.33 -10.81
N GLY A 237 -1.80 0.29 -9.88
CA GLY A 237 -1.63 0.10 -8.44
C GLY A 237 -0.27 0.58 -7.91
N ILE A 238 0.49 1.35 -8.69
CA ILE A 238 1.82 1.81 -8.30
C ILE A 238 1.65 3.03 -7.40
N GLN A 239 1.88 2.85 -6.10
CA GLN A 239 1.85 3.93 -5.12
C GLN A 239 3.09 4.83 -5.24
N ALA A 240 3.00 6.07 -4.74
CA ALA A 240 4.14 7.00 -4.67
C ALA A 240 5.31 6.47 -3.82
N ARG A 241 5.02 5.56 -2.88
CA ARG A 241 5.99 4.91 -2.00
C ARG A 241 5.79 3.39 -2.02
N PRO A 242 6.17 2.69 -3.10
CA PRO A 242 5.92 1.27 -3.23
C PRO A 242 6.73 0.48 -2.21
N VAL A 243 6.05 -0.48 -1.59
CA VAL A 243 6.64 -1.43 -0.64
C VAL A 243 7.25 -2.61 -1.41
N PHE A 244 8.31 -3.23 -0.88
CA PHE A 244 9.04 -4.28 -1.61
C PHE A 244 8.15 -5.44 -2.04
N ILE A 245 7.28 -5.92 -1.14
CA ILE A 245 6.40 -7.04 -1.46
C ILE A 245 5.37 -6.67 -2.55
N GLU A 246 4.82 -5.46 -2.51
CA GLU A 246 3.85 -4.96 -3.49
C GLU A 246 4.48 -4.87 -4.88
N LEU A 247 5.66 -4.23 -4.99
CA LEU A 247 6.38 -4.11 -6.25
C LEU A 247 6.78 -5.48 -6.83
N THR A 248 7.25 -6.38 -5.96
CA THR A 248 7.62 -7.73 -6.36
C THR A 248 6.40 -8.52 -6.84
N GLY A 249 5.28 -8.44 -6.12
CA GLY A 249 4.01 -9.07 -6.50
C GLY A 249 3.48 -8.57 -7.83
N TRP A 250 3.53 -7.25 -8.05
CA TRP A 250 3.17 -6.63 -9.31
C TRP A 250 3.99 -7.17 -10.48
N LEU A 251 5.32 -7.20 -10.34
CA LEU A 251 6.23 -7.72 -11.38
C LEU A 251 6.01 -9.23 -11.63
N LEU A 252 5.85 -10.01 -10.56
CA LEU A 252 5.58 -11.45 -10.64
C LEU A 252 4.25 -11.76 -11.33
N TYR A 253 3.29 -10.84 -11.32
CA TYR A 253 2.03 -10.99 -12.03
C TYR A 253 2.11 -10.49 -13.48
N VAL A 254 2.51 -9.23 -13.69
CA VAL A 254 2.48 -8.56 -15.00
C VAL A 254 3.41 -9.21 -16.00
N ILE A 255 4.62 -9.60 -15.59
CA ILE A 255 5.61 -10.16 -16.50
C ILE A 255 5.09 -11.47 -17.12
N PRO A 256 4.76 -12.53 -16.37
CA PRO A 256 4.32 -13.78 -16.98
C PRO A 256 2.96 -13.65 -17.68
N VAL A 257 1.96 -13.01 -17.06
CA VAL A 257 0.62 -12.91 -17.63
C VAL A 257 0.59 -11.94 -18.81
N GLY A 258 1.25 -10.78 -18.69
CA GLY A 258 1.33 -9.78 -19.75
C GLY A 258 2.12 -10.29 -20.95
N ILE A 259 3.25 -10.98 -20.74
CA ILE A 259 3.98 -11.66 -21.82
C ILE A 259 3.05 -12.69 -22.46
N TYR A 260 2.37 -13.55 -21.68
CA TYR A 260 1.46 -14.53 -22.24
C TYR A 260 0.42 -13.83 -23.12
N VAL A 261 -0.34 -12.87 -22.60
CA VAL A 261 -1.48 -12.25 -23.30
C VAL A 261 -1.05 -11.43 -24.52
N GLY A 262 0.00 -10.62 -24.37
CA GLY A 262 0.54 -9.76 -25.43
C GLY A 262 1.25 -10.52 -26.55
N TRP A 263 1.64 -11.78 -26.32
CA TRP A 263 2.42 -12.53 -27.28
C TRP A 263 1.64 -12.81 -28.59
N PRO A 264 2.19 -12.49 -29.78
CA PRO A 264 1.52 -12.77 -31.05
C PRO A 264 1.29 -14.28 -31.25
N PRO A 265 0.04 -14.73 -31.53
CA PRO A 265 -0.23 -16.15 -31.77
C PRO A 265 0.51 -16.61 -33.04
N GLY A 266 1.29 -17.70 -32.91
CA GLY A 266 2.04 -18.31 -34.00
C GLY A 266 3.52 -17.89 -34.10
N ARG A 267 4.00 -16.94 -33.29
CA ARG A 267 5.43 -16.55 -33.27
C ARG A 267 6.14 -17.12 -32.04
N ALA A 268 6.35 -18.42 -31.94
CA ALA A 268 7.17 -18.96 -30.85
C ALA A 268 8.58 -18.32 -30.92
N LEU A 269 9.09 -17.80 -29.80
CA LEU A 269 10.50 -17.40 -29.73
C LEU A 269 11.36 -18.62 -30.08
N SER A 270 12.29 -18.45 -31.01
CA SER A 270 13.33 -19.45 -31.21
C SER A 270 14.05 -19.70 -29.88
N ASN A 271 14.34 -20.96 -29.54
CA ASN A 271 15.09 -21.30 -28.33
C ASN A 271 16.38 -20.49 -28.20
N ARG A 272 17.02 -20.12 -29.33
CA ARG A 272 18.21 -19.26 -29.34
C ARG A 272 17.95 -17.85 -28.79
N VAL A 273 16.78 -17.28 -29.09
CA VAL A 273 16.38 -15.95 -28.60
C VAL A 273 16.05 -16.02 -27.11
N VAL A 274 15.33 -17.06 -26.68
CA VAL A 274 15.03 -17.29 -25.26
C VAL A 274 16.32 -17.42 -24.46
N VAL A 275 17.29 -18.22 -24.93
CA VAL A 275 18.60 -18.39 -24.29
C VAL A 275 19.39 -17.09 -24.23
N ARG A 276 19.40 -16.28 -25.29
CA ARG A 276 20.12 -14.99 -25.30
C ARG A 276 19.51 -13.97 -24.33
N ILE A 277 18.19 -13.84 -24.31
CA ILE A 277 17.50 -12.91 -23.42
C ILE A 277 17.68 -13.33 -21.96
N SER A 278 17.46 -14.61 -21.66
CA SER A 278 17.63 -15.14 -20.30
C SER A 278 19.08 -15.06 -19.82
N ALA A 279 20.07 -15.31 -20.69
CA ALA A 279 21.48 -15.09 -20.36
C ALA A 279 21.82 -13.61 -20.14
N ALA A 280 21.25 -12.70 -20.94
CA ALA A 280 21.45 -11.26 -20.76
C ALA A 280 20.87 -10.77 -19.43
N ILE A 281 19.64 -11.20 -19.09
CA ILE A 281 19.01 -10.90 -17.80
C ILE A 281 19.83 -11.47 -16.64
N ALA A 282 20.34 -12.69 -16.79
CA ALA A 282 21.19 -13.31 -15.76
C ALA A 282 22.48 -12.51 -15.53
N ALA A 283 23.13 -12.07 -16.62
CA ALA A 283 24.35 -11.29 -16.56
C ALA A 283 24.11 -9.91 -15.94
N THR A 284 23.08 -9.17 -16.39
CA THR A 284 22.81 -7.83 -15.89
C THR A 284 22.35 -7.86 -14.43
N ALA A 285 21.44 -8.77 -14.06
CA ALA A 285 21.00 -8.93 -12.68
C ALA A 285 22.15 -9.38 -11.77
N GLY A 286 23.03 -10.28 -12.25
CA GLY A 286 24.20 -10.74 -11.50
C GLY A 286 25.21 -9.63 -11.26
N VAL A 287 25.52 -8.82 -12.28
CA VAL A 287 26.42 -7.66 -12.16
C VAL A 287 25.83 -6.61 -11.22
N ALA A 288 24.54 -6.30 -11.35
CA ALA A 288 23.86 -5.36 -10.47
C ALA A 288 23.83 -5.85 -9.01
N ALA A 289 23.55 -7.15 -8.78
CA ALA A 289 23.61 -7.75 -7.45
C ALA A 289 25.01 -7.62 -6.83
N LEU A 290 26.05 -7.92 -7.61
CA LEU A 290 27.43 -7.86 -7.14
C LEU A 290 27.85 -6.41 -6.85
N LEU A 291 27.51 -5.48 -7.73
CA LEU A 291 27.77 -4.05 -7.52
C LEU A 291 27.09 -3.56 -6.24
N LEU A 292 25.79 -3.83 -6.05
CA LEU A 292 25.07 -3.40 -4.85
C LEU A 292 25.62 -4.05 -3.57
N ALA A 293 26.09 -5.30 -3.64
CA ALA A 293 26.75 -5.95 -2.50
C ALA A 293 28.11 -5.32 -2.16
N VAL A 294 28.86 -4.84 -3.17
CA VAL A 294 30.16 -4.17 -3.00
C VAL A 294 29.99 -2.71 -2.54
N LEU A 295 28.98 -2.02 -3.07
CA LEU A 295 28.60 -0.64 -2.70
C LEU A 295 27.92 -0.58 -1.32
N ALA A 296 27.50 -1.71 -0.76
CA ALA A 296 26.92 -1.75 0.58
C ALA A 296 27.97 -1.29 1.61
N PRO A 297 27.66 -0.27 2.45
CA PRO A 297 28.61 0.23 3.43
C PRO A 297 29.11 -0.91 4.33
N ALA A 298 30.37 -0.80 4.78
CA ALA A 298 30.93 -1.77 5.71
C ALA A 298 30.04 -1.86 6.95
N LYS A 299 30.02 -3.02 7.64
CA LYS A 299 29.34 -3.10 8.95
C LYS A 299 29.98 -2.02 9.83
N PRO A 300 29.26 -0.98 10.29
CA PRO A 300 29.85 -0.08 11.25
C PRO A 300 30.27 -0.91 12.47
N ALA A 301 31.42 -0.55 13.04
CA ALA A 301 31.85 -1.12 14.30
C ALA A 301 30.67 -0.99 15.27
N ALA A 302 30.41 -2.04 16.06
CA ALA A 302 29.37 -1.93 17.09
C ALA A 302 29.62 -0.63 17.85
N PRO A 303 28.60 0.24 18.05
CA PRO A 303 28.79 1.40 18.88
C PRO A 303 29.40 0.87 20.16
N ALA A 304 30.56 1.40 20.55
CA ALA A 304 31.24 0.93 21.73
C ALA A 304 30.18 0.89 22.83
N SER A 305 29.87 -0.30 23.35
CA SER A 305 28.91 -0.50 24.44
C SER A 305 29.44 0.07 25.76
N SER A 306 30.27 1.09 25.67
CA SER A 306 30.95 1.81 26.73
C SER A 306 30.79 3.31 26.51
N VAL A 307 29.57 3.80 26.66
CA VAL A 307 29.29 5.16 27.14
C VAL A 307 28.06 4.98 28.04
N GLY A 308 28.21 4.54 29.28
CA GLY A 308 28.87 5.28 30.34
C GLY A 308 27.86 5.35 31.47
N THR A 309 27.87 4.35 32.35
CA THR A 309 27.35 4.41 33.71
C THR A 309 28.14 5.45 34.54
N GLN A 310 28.18 6.69 34.06
CA GLN A 310 28.58 7.86 34.83
C GLN A 310 27.54 8.94 34.57
N ASN A 311 26.51 8.96 35.42
CA ASN A 311 25.57 10.06 35.64
C ASN A 311 24.77 10.56 34.40
N GLY A 312 23.94 9.72 33.77
CA GLY A 312 23.11 10.10 32.61
C GLY A 312 21.61 9.77 32.72
N ALA A 313 20.77 10.40 31.87
CA ALA A 313 19.38 9.99 31.65
C ALA A 313 19.33 8.81 30.69
N SER A 314 18.45 7.86 30.98
CA SER A 314 17.95 6.89 30.02
C SER A 314 16.44 7.02 29.91
N LEU A 315 15.95 6.89 28.67
CA LEU A 315 14.54 6.75 28.37
C LEU A 315 14.29 5.28 27.97
N HIS A 316 13.37 4.61 28.65
CA HIS A 316 12.93 3.27 28.31
C HIS A 316 11.85 3.35 27.23
N ASN A 317 12.05 2.58 26.14
CA ASN A 317 11.13 2.49 25.00
C ASN A 317 10.89 3.84 24.28
N PRO A 318 11.93 4.38 23.61
CA PRO A 318 11.86 5.63 22.85
C PRO A 318 10.88 5.51 21.66
N GLY A 319 10.11 6.58 21.39
CA GLY A 319 9.09 6.63 20.33
C GLY A 319 7.66 6.25 20.76
N ALA A 320 7.48 5.81 22.01
CA ALA A 320 6.15 5.68 22.61
C ALA A 320 5.62 7.05 23.06
N THR A 321 4.30 7.23 23.07
CA THR A 321 3.63 8.46 23.58
C THR A 321 3.97 8.73 25.04
N THR A 322 4.24 7.66 25.82
CA THR A 322 4.67 7.69 27.21
C THR A 322 5.83 6.70 27.38
N SER A 323 6.90 7.16 28.03
CA SER A 323 8.14 6.38 28.24
C SER A 323 8.66 6.56 29.65
N ASP A 324 9.11 5.48 30.28
CA ASP A 324 9.76 5.54 31.59
C ASP A 324 11.14 6.20 31.45
N TYR A 325 11.57 6.98 32.43
CA TYR A 325 12.90 7.58 32.46
C TYR A 325 13.60 7.32 33.78
N SER A 326 14.94 7.29 33.73
CA SER A 326 15.80 7.41 34.91
C SER A 326 16.91 8.42 34.59
N ALA A 327 17.16 9.37 35.48
CA ALA A 327 17.96 10.56 35.19
C ALA A 327 18.76 11.01 36.43
N VAL A 328 19.99 11.49 36.24
CA VAL A 328 20.82 12.05 37.32
C VAL A 328 21.06 13.52 37.03
N VAL A 329 20.47 14.41 37.83
CA VAL A 329 20.55 15.87 37.66
C VAL A 329 21.44 16.48 38.75
N GLY A 330 22.39 17.32 38.38
CA GLY A 330 23.23 18.09 39.31
C GLY A 330 24.72 18.02 39.00
N SER A 331 25.53 18.77 39.75
CA SER A 331 26.99 18.67 39.68
C SER A 331 27.48 17.43 40.45
N GLU A 332 28.73 17.00 40.22
CA GLU A 332 29.33 15.84 40.91
C GLU A 332 29.23 15.92 42.44
N ALA A 333 29.21 17.14 43.00
CA ALA A 333 29.11 17.37 44.45
C ALA A 333 27.67 17.33 45.00
N ALA A 334 26.63 17.42 44.16
CA ALA A 334 25.23 17.50 44.57
C ALA A 334 24.27 16.91 43.50
N SER A 335 24.45 15.63 43.18
CA SER A 335 23.63 14.92 42.19
C SER A 335 22.34 14.34 42.79
N ARG A 336 21.25 14.36 42.03
CA ARG A 336 19.95 13.79 42.40
C ARG A 336 19.46 12.81 41.34
N ARG A 337 19.03 11.62 41.77
CA ARG A 337 18.35 10.64 40.91
C ARG A 337 16.86 10.98 40.78
N LEU A 338 16.38 11.02 39.55
CA LEU A 338 14.98 11.17 39.17
C LEU A 338 14.55 9.97 38.35
N SER A 339 13.32 9.51 38.55
CA SER A 339 12.73 8.44 37.76
C SER A 339 11.22 8.61 37.73
N GLY A 340 10.59 8.24 36.63
CA GLY A 340 9.15 8.34 36.46
C GLY A 340 8.75 8.12 35.00
N THR A 341 7.56 8.56 34.65
CA THR A 341 7.06 8.54 33.27
C THR A 341 7.16 9.92 32.64
N ALA A 342 7.63 9.99 31.40
CA ALA A 342 7.64 11.19 30.58
C ALA A 342 6.74 11.00 29.37
N THR A 343 6.04 12.06 28.99
CA THR A 343 5.16 12.09 27.81
C THR A 343 5.78 12.92 26.71
N ILE A 344 5.61 12.47 25.47
CA ILE A 344 6.07 13.23 24.30
C ILE A 344 5.24 14.51 24.16
N ASP A 345 5.93 15.64 23.97
CA ASP A 345 5.32 16.98 23.82
C ASP A 345 5.59 17.61 22.44
N GLY A 346 6.19 16.84 21.53
CA GLY A 346 6.43 17.24 20.14
C GLY A 346 7.87 16.99 19.70
N THR A 347 8.21 17.57 18.54
CA THR A 347 9.54 17.55 17.96
C THR A 347 10.08 18.97 17.83
N GLU A 348 11.36 19.17 18.09
CA GLU A 348 12.03 20.45 17.87
C GLU A 348 13.47 20.29 17.38
N ILE A 349 14.05 21.39 16.89
CA ILE A 349 15.47 21.44 16.55
C ILE A 349 16.21 21.93 17.80
N HIS A 350 16.98 21.04 18.42
CA HIS A 350 17.79 21.34 19.60
C HIS A 350 19.26 21.16 19.25
N GLU A 351 20.07 22.20 19.43
CA GLU A 351 21.52 22.20 19.11
C GLU A 351 21.82 21.70 17.67
N GLY A 352 20.94 22.03 16.72
CA GLY A 352 21.09 21.67 15.30
C GLY A 352 20.61 20.27 14.89
N MET A 353 20.09 19.46 15.83
CA MET A 353 19.51 18.14 15.56
C MET A 353 17.99 18.13 15.77
N LEU A 354 17.26 17.39 14.93
CA LEU A 354 15.82 17.17 15.12
C LEU A 354 15.59 16.10 16.17
N VAL A 355 14.91 16.45 17.25
CA VAL A 355 14.75 15.64 18.46
C VAL A 355 13.29 15.58 18.91
N ASP A 356 12.92 14.47 19.55
CA ASP A 356 11.67 14.33 20.28
C ASP A 356 11.82 14.94 21.68
N VAL A 357 10.85 15.75 22.09
CA VAL A 357 10.83 16.41 23.39
C VAL A 357 9.92 15.64 24.33
N TYR A 358 10.48 15.15 25.44
CA TYR A 358 9.74 14.46 26.49
C TYR A 358 9.66 15.33 27.74
N ARG A 359 8.47 15.43 28.34
CA ARG A 359 8.21 16.20 29.55
C ARG A 359 7.70 15.32 30.68
N ALA A 360 8.19 15.58 31.90
CA ALA A 360 7.74 14.89 33.11
C ALA A 360 7.66 15.85 34.29
N GLY A 361 6.61 15.71 35.11
CA GLY A 361 6.57 16.32 36.44
C GLY A 361 7.57 15.63 37.36
N VAL A 362 8.39 16.40 38.07
CA VAL A 362 9.38 15.88 39.03
C VAL A 362 9.18 16.51 40.39
N ALA A 363 9.52 15.77 41.45
CA ALA A 363 9.43 16.32 42.80
C ALA A 363 10.36 17.54 42.93
N PRO A 364 9.88 18.70 43.39
CA PRO A 364 10.67 19.92 43.49
C PRO A 364 11.76 19.81 44.56
N GLN A 365 12.82 20.62 44.44
CA GLN A 365 13.86 20.72 45.47
C GLN A 365 13.74 22.09 46.16
N PRO A 366 13.12 22.17 47.35
CA PRO A 366 13.01 23.44 48.06
C PRO A 366 14.40 23.95 48.44
N ALA A 367 14.63 25.26 48.32
CA ALA A 367 15.89 25.85 48.77
C ALA A 367 16.03 25.68 50.29
N ALA A 368 17.21 25.26 50.74
CA ALA A 368 17.51 25.10 52.16
C ALA A 368 17.51 26.47 52.86
N GLY A 369 16.96 26.53 54.08
CA GLY A 369 17.01 27.73 54.92
C GLY A 369 16.07 28.88 54.51
N ARG A 370 14.96 28.59 53.80
CA ARG A 370 13.97 29.63 53.46
C ARG A 370 13.32 30.22 54.72
N PRO A 371 13.19 31.55 54.83
CA PRO A 371 12.58 32.18 55.98
C PRO A 371 11.06 31.98 55.96
N SER A 372 10.47 31.77 57.14
CA SER A 372 9.01 31.66 57.35
C SER A 372 8.28 33.00 57.26
N SER A 373 9.03 34.10 57.32
CA SER A 373 8.55 35.47 57.21
C SER A 373 9.50 36.31 56.36
N LEU A 374 8.97 37.34 55.69
CA LEU A 374 9.75 38.31 54.92
C LEU A 374 9.40 39.73 55.36
N SER A 375 10.38 40.64 55.30
CA SER A 375 10.14 42.06 55.46
C SER A 375 9.43 42.65 54.23
N TYR A 376 8.75 43.78 54.41
CA TYR A 376 8.12 44.51 53.31
C TYR A 376 9.11 44.88 52.19
N SER A 377 10.34 45.20 52.56
CA SER A 377 11.39 45.54 51.59
C SER A 377 11.77 44.34 50.71
N GLU A 378 11.76 43.13 51.27
CA GLU A 378 12.05 41.89 50.54
C GLU A 378 10.87 41.47 49.67
N ILE A 379 9.64 41.62 50.17
CA ILE A 379 8.42 41.38 49.40
C ILE A 379 8.34 42.32 48.20
N ALA A 380 8.61 43.62 48.40
CA ALA A 380 8.63 44.59 47.31
C ALA A 380 9.71 44.25 46.28
N LYS A 381 10.92 43.85 46.70
CA LYS A 381 11.99 43.41 45.79
C LYS A 381 11.58 42.19 44.96
N LEU A 382 10.96 41.19 45.58
CA LEU A 382 10.49 39.97 44.90
C LEU A 382 9.29 40.22 43.97
N ASN A 383 8.60 41.35 44.15
CA ASN A 383 7.43 41.74 43.37
C ASN A 383 7.70 42.88 42.36
N GLY A 384 8.97 43.09 41.97
CA GLY A 384 9.32 44.10 40.95
C GLY A 384 9.40 45.54 41.46
N GLY A 385 9.61 45.74 42.76
CA GLY A 385 9.88 47.03 43.40
C GLY A 385 8.73 47.62 44.22
N SER A 386 7.52 47.04 44.15
CA SER A 386 6.31 47.54 44.83
C SER A 386 5.58 46.45 45.60
N LEU A 387 4.84 46.82 46.64
CA LEU A 387 3.97 45.87 47.33
C LEU A 387 2.78 45.45 46.45
N PRO A 388 2.24 44.23 46.62
CA PRO A 388 1.05 43.79 45.90
C PRO A 388 -0.14 44.73 46.11
N PHE A 389 -0.99 44.89 45.10
CA PHE A 389 -2.18 45.72 45.21
C PHE A 389 -3.26 45.05 46.09
N GLY A 390 -3.98 45.85 46.88
CA GLY A 390 -5.15 45.38 47.65
C GLY A 390 -4.87 44.74 49.01
N VAL A 391 -3.65 44.86 49.54
CA VAL A 391 -3.28 44.34 50.87
C VAL A 391 -3.04 45.47 51.87
N LEU A 392 -3.51 45.30 53.11
CA LEU A 392 -3.18 46.22 54.21
C LEU A 392 -2.06 45.65 55.06
N ALA A 393 -1.03 46.46 55.22
CA ALA A 393 0.27 46.10 55.74
C ALA A 393 0.56 46.85 57.05
N LYS A 394 0.70 46.15 58.18
CA LYS A 394 1.31 46.73 59.40
C LYS A 394 2.83 46.55 59.32
N PRO A 395 3.66 47.58 59.59
CA PRO A 395 5.12 47.44 59.57
C PRO A 395 5.58 46.28 60.45
N GLY A 396 6.38 45.36 59.90
CA GLY A 396 6.78 44.12 60.56
C GLY A 396 7.10 42.98 59.60
N GLU A 397 7.34 41.81 60.17
CA GLU A 397 7.55 40.56 59.43
C GLU A 397 6.22 39.97 58.94
N VAL A 398 6.15 39.64 57.65
CA VAL A 398 4.95 39.08 57.00
C VAL A 398 5.16 37.58 56.80
N PRO A 399 4.27 36.71 57.32
CA PRO A 399 4.38 35.27 57.11
C PRO A 399 4.21 34.92 55.62
N VAL A 400 5.03 33.99 55.13
CA VAL A 400 5.04 33.57 53.72
C VAL A 400 4.93 32.06 53.57
N SER A 401 4.19 31.62 52.57
CA SER A 401 4.14 30.22 52.13
C SER A 401 4.78 30.05 50.75
N TYR A 402 5.41 28.91 50.52
CA TYR A 402 6.10 28.58 49.28
C TYR A 402 5.45 27.36 48.63
N ALA A 403 5.17 27.46 47.33
CA ALA A 403 4.78 26.31 46.50
C ALA A 403 5.82 26.14 45.39
N ASP A 404 6.55 25.02 45.42
CA ASP A 404 7.51 24.67 44.38
C ASP A 404 6.90 23.67 43.39
N ILE A 405 7.15 23.89 42.10
CA ILE A 405 6.77 23.00 41.00
C ILE A 405 8.03 22.76 40.18
N ALA A 406 8.32 21.51 39.82
CA ALA A 406 9.47 21.21 38.98
C ALA A 406 9.08 20.32 37.79
N GLN A 407 9.65 20.62 36.63
CA GLN A 407 9.40 19.92 35.38
C GLN A 407 10.73 19.54 34.72
N LEU A 408 10.87 18.27 34.37
CA LEU A 408 11.96 17.73 33.58
C LEU A 408 11.59 17.82 32.10
N THR A 409 12.54 18.27 31.29
CA THR A 409 12.49 18.20 29.83
C THR A 409 13.68 17.38 29.35
N LEU A 410 13.43 16.38 28.50
CA LEU A 410 14.42 15.51 27.90
C LEU A 410 14.37 15.70 26.39
N TRP A 411 15.53 15.86 25.76
CA TRP A 411 15.65 15.90 24.30
C TRP A 411 16.24 14.58 23.83
N VAL A 412 15.48 13.86 23.01
CA VAL A 412 15.79 12.48 22.64
C VAL A 412 15.88 12.36 21.14
N GLU A 413 16.92 11.68 20.66
CA GLU A 413 17.03 11.40 19.24
C GLU A 413 16.02 10.31 18.83
N PRO A 414 15.12 10.57 17.86
CA PRO A 414 14.03 9.66 17.52
C PRO A 414 14.48 8.32 16.92
N ARG A 415 15.69 8.28 16.31
CA ARG A 415 16.20 7.07 15.62
C ARG A 415 16.96 6.13 16.53
N THR A 416 17.74 6.68 17.46
CA THR A 416 18.61 5.89 18.35
C THR A 416 18.01 5.77 19.76
N GLY A 417 17.09 6.67 20.12
CA GLY A 417 16.53 6.75 21.47
C GLY A 417 17.48 7.35 22.50
N GLN A 418 18.61 7.91 22.09
CA GLN A 418 19.58 8.50 23.00
C GLN A 418 19.09 9.86 23.51
N VAL A 419 19.23 10.08 24.81
CA VAL A 419 18.98 11.39 25.41
C VAL A 419 20.19 12.29 25.12
N ILE A 420 19.95 13.34 24.34
CA ILE A 420 20.95 14.31 23.91
C ILE A 420 21.19 15.35 24.99
N ASP A 421 20.11 15.84 25.60
CA ASP A 421 20.13 16.87 26.64
C ASP A 421 18.98 16.65 27.65
N ALA A 422 19.13 17.23 28.85
CA ALA A 422 18.04 17.35 29.79
C ALA A 422 18.15 18.61 30.65
N GLN A 423 16.99 19.16 31.00
CA GLN A 423 16.89 20.28 31.93
C GLN A 423 15.77 20.06 32.94
N VAL A 424 15.99 20.54 34.16
CA VAL A 424 14.93 20.69 35.16
C VAL A 424 14.64 22.16 35.34
N GLN A 425 13.41 22.56 35.07
CA GLN A 425 12.90 23.89 35.36
C GLN A 425 12.09 23.84 36.64
N GLN A 426 12.45 24.67 37.62
CA GLN A 426 11.73 24.81 38.88
C GLN A 426 11.10 26.20 38.96
N LYS A 427 9.82 26.20 39.32
CA LYS A 427 8.98 27.39 39.53
C LYS A 427 8.60 27.45 41.00
N THR A 428 9.00 28.50 41.70
CA THR A 428 8.63 28.76 43.09
C THR A 428 7.64 29.92 43.16
N VAL A 429 6.44 29.66 43.68
CA VAL A 429 5.41 30.67 43.94
C VAL A 429 5.46 31.04 45.42
N ILE A 430 5.57 32.34 45.71
CA ILE A 430 5.64 32.87 47.07
C ILE A 430 4.32 33.56 47.38
N THR A 431 3.70 33.19 48.50
CA THR A 431 2.40 33.69 48.93
C THR A 431 2.49 34.34 50.32
N PRO A 432 2.72 35.66 50.40
CA PRO A 432 2.62 36.41 51.65
C PRO A 432 1.17 36.57 52.13
N THR A 433 1.00 36.43 53.45
CA THR A 433 -0.29 36.61 54.15
C THR A 433 -0.25 37.89 54.98
N PHE A 434 -1.05 38.89 54.60
CA PHE A 434 -1.08 40.21 55.24
C PHE A 434 -2.18 40.31 56.29
N SER A 435 -2.21 41.43 57.02
CA SER A 435 -3.26 41.68 58.03
C SER A 435 -4.66 41.78 57.42
N VAL A 436 -4.76 42.17 56.14
CA VAL A 436 -5.96 42.08 55.33
C VAL A 436 -5.54 41.62 53.93
N GLY A 437 -5.97 40.42 53.54
CA GLY A 437 -5.73 39.84 52.21
C GLY A 437 -4.49 38.94 52.12
N VAL A 438 -4.46 38.16 51.04
CA VAL A 438 -3.33 37.30 50.63
C VAL A 438 -2.94 37.71 49.22
N ALA A 439 -1.65 37.78 48.92
CA ALA A 439 -1.18 38.05 47.57
C ALA A 439 -0.21 36.96 47.11
N GLN A 440 -0.17 36.71 45.80
CA GLN A 440 0.84 35.87 45.17
C GLN A 440 1.86 36.75 44.48
N LEU A 441 3.15 36.48 44.73
CA LEU A 441 4.25 37.19 44.08
C LEU A 441 4.56 36.58 42.71
N ALA A 442 5.28 37.32 41.88
CA ALA A 442 5.79 36.82 40.62
C ALA A 442 6.61 35.53 40.83
N PRO A 443 6.31 34.45 40.10
CA PRO A 443 6.98 33.17 40.30
C PRO A 443 8.46 33.27 39.96
N GLN A 444 9.30 32.73 40.84
CA GLN A 444 10.74 32.65 40.63
C GLN A 444 11.06 31.40 39.81
N LEU A 445 11.82 31.55 38.73
CA LEU A 445 12.22 30.46 37.84
C LEU A 445 13.71 30.17 38.02
N SER A 446 14.04 28.92 38.30
CA SER A 446 15.41 28.42 38.24
C SER A 446 15.49 27.27 37.24
N THR A 447 16.57 27.24 36.46
CA THR A 447 16.79 26.17 35.47
C THR A 447 18.12 25.52 35.78
N THR A 448 18.09 24.21 36.01
CA THR A 448 19.28 23.39 36.20
C THR A 448 19.49 22.57 34.93
N LYS A 449 20.55 22.91 34.19
CA LYS A 449 20.96 22.18 32.98
C LYS A 449 21.95 21.07 33.31
N TRP A 450 22.02 20.09 32.43
CA TRP A 450 23.01 19.03 32.50
C TRP A 450 24.32 19.41 31.82
N PRO A 451 25.46 18.84 32.25
CA PRO A 451 26.72 19.03 31.56
C PRO A 451 26.68 18.31 30.20
N SER A 452 26.61 19.09 29.11
CA SER A 452 26.32 18.67 27.73
C SER A 452 27.51 18.13 26.93
N ALA A 453 28.71 18.07 27.51
CA ALA A 453 29.94 17.89 26.72
C ALA A 453 30.21 16.44 26.24
N VAL A 454 29.51 15.42 26.75
CA VAL A 454 29.84 14.00 26.47
C VAL A 454 28.89 13.33 25.45
N THR A 455 27.76 13.94 25.06
CA THR A 455 26.67 13.21 24.37
C THR A 455 26.42 13.58 22.90
N ILE A 456 26.77 14.77 22.41
CA ILE A 456 26.41 15.18 21.04
C ILE A 456 27.22 14.42 19.98
N ALA A 457 28.55 14.33 20.15
CA ALA A 457 29.41 13.60 19.21
C ALA A 457 29.12 12.08 19.22
N ALA A 458 28.78 11.53 20.38
CA ALA A 458 28.39 10.13 20.53
C ALA A 458 27.04 9.83 19.86
N ALA A 459 26.04 10.71 20.04
CA ALA A 459 24.74 10.60 19.39
C ALA A 459 24.83 10.77 17.87
N ALA A 460 25.60 11.75 17.38
CA ALA A 460 25.84 11.93 15.95
C ALA A 460 26.55 10.70 15.32
N SER A 461 27.54 10.13 16.01
CA SER A 461 28.21 8.90 15.55
C SER A 461 27.29 7.68 15.57
N ALA A 462 26.35 7.60 16.51
CA ALA A 462 25.34 6.56 16.58
C ALA A 462 24.28 6.73 15.46
N HIS A 463 23.90 7.96 15.13
CA HIS A 463 23.01 8.27 14.01
C HIS A 463 23.60 7.78 12.69
N GLU A 464 24.85 8.16 12.40
CA GLU A 464 25.57 7.76 11.20
C GLU A 464 25.70 6.24 11.10
N ALA A 465 26.03 5.57 12.22
CA ALA A 465 26.13 4.12 12.28
C ALA A 465 24.78 3.40 12.03
N VAL A 466 23.66 3.92 12.55
CA VAL A 466 22.33 3.35 12.31
C VAL A 466 21.87 3.60 10.86
N SER A 467 22.16 4.77 10.28
CA SER A 467 21.87 5.02 8.87
C SER A 467 22.67 4.11 7.94
N ASP A 468 23.93 3.85 8.25
CA ASP A 468 24.78 2.94 7.48
C ASP A 468 24.31 1.49 7.60
N LEU A 469 23.87 1.04 8.78
CA LEU A 469 23.30 -0.30 8.96
C LEU A 469 22.02 -0.50 8.15
N ASN A 470 21.12 0.48 8.15
CA ASN A 470 19.87 0.41 7.39
C ASN A 470 20.14 0.42 5.89
N THR A 471 21.03 1.31 5.42
CA THR A 471 21.43 1.40 4.01
C THR A 471 22.09 0.11 3.55
N ARG A 472 23.00 -0.45 4.36
CA ARG A 472 23.63 -1.74 4.12
C ARG A 472 22.61 -2.87 4.04
N ARG A 473 21.68 -2.95 4.98
CA ARG A 473 20.65 -4.01 5.02
C ARG A 473 19.78 -3.95 3.77
N LEU A 474 19.37 -2.76 3.35
CA LEU A 474 18.59 -2.54 2.14
C LEU A 474 19.37 -2.93 0.88
N LEU A 475 20.61 -2.46 0.72
CA LEU A 475 21.45 -2.79 -0.43
C LEU A 475 21.73 -4.30 -0.53
N LEU A 476 21.98 -4.97 0.60
CA LEU A 476 22.18 -6.42 0.62
C LEU A 476 20.90 -7.20 0.30
N GLN A 477 19.72 -6.71 0.70
CA GLN A 477 18.45 -7.34 0.36
C GLN A 477 18.13 -7.20 -1.15
N ILE A 478 18.38 -6.03 -1.73
CA ILE A 478 18.23 -5.82 -3.18
C ILE A 478 19.27 -6.65 -3.94
N ALA A 479 20.51 -6.72 -3.46
CA ALA A 479 21.54 -7.58 -4.04
C ALA A 479 21.12 -9.05 -4.01
N ALA A 480 20.54 -9.52 -2.90
CA ALA A 480 20.06 -10.89 -2.78
C ALA A 480 18.90 -11.19 -3.74
N SER A 481 17.93 -10.29 -3.89
CA SER A 481 16.81 -10.49 -4.82
C SER A 481 17.26 -10.49 -6.29
N LEU A 482 18.19 -9.61 -6.66
CA LEU A 482 18.81 -9.60 -7.98
C LEU A 482 19.65 -10.86 -8.24
N ALA A 483 20.34 -11.39 -7.22
CA ALA A 483 21.07 -12.64 -7.33
C ALA A 483 20.13 -13.83 -7.58
N VAL A 484 18.98 -13.89 -6.89
CA VAL A 484 17.95 -14.91 -7.14
C VAL A 484 17.42 -14.79 -8.58
N LEU A 485 17.10 -13.58 -9.04
CA LEU A 485 16.68 -13.35 -10.42
C LEU A 485 17.74 -13.82 -11.43
N ALA A 486 19.01 -13.54 -11.16
CA ALA A 486 20.11 -13.96 -12.01
C ALA A 486 20.21 -15.49 -12.12
N VAL A 487 20.08 -16.19 -10.99
CA VAL A 487 20.09 -17.66 -10.94
C VAL A 487 18.90 -18.24 -11.71
N VAL A 488 17.69 -17.72 -11.47
CA VAL A 488 16.47 -18.19 -12.16
C VAL A 488 16.60 -17.99 -13.67
N ALA A 489 17.05 -16.82 -14.11
CA ALA A 489 17.26 -16.53 -15.52
C ALA A 489 18.33 -17.44 -16.15
N ALA A 490 19.43 -17.72 -15.43
CA ALA A 490 20.46 -18.65 -15.88
C ALA A 490 19.93 -20.08 -16.01
N LEU A 491 19.12 -20.55 -15.05
CA LEU A 491 18.48 -21.87 -15.11
C LEU A 491 17.50 -21.98 -16.29
N VAL A 492 16.73 -20.94 -16.58
CA VAL A 492 15.88 -20.88 -17.78
C VAL A 492 16.73 -20.95 -19.06
N ALA A 493 17.83 -20.21 -19.12
CA ALA A 493 18.76 -20.27 -20.26
C ALA A 493 19.32 -21.68 -20.46
N LEU A 494 19.74 -22.33 -19.38
CA LEU A 494 20.25 -23.70 -19.39
C LEU A 494 19.18 -24.71 -19.82
N TRP A 495 17.95 -24.60 -19.31
CA TRP A 495 16.86 -25.49 -19.65
C TRP A 495 16.51 -25.44 -21.13
N PHE A 496 16.38 -24.23 -21.71
CA PHE A 496 16.13 -24.08 -23.15
C PHE A 496 17.32 -24.45 -24.03
N ARG A 497 18.55 -24.38 -23.50
CA ARG A 497 19.77 -24.80 -24.20
C ARG A 497 19.95 -26.32 -24.23
N PHE A 498 19.58 -27.02 -23.16
CA PHE A 498 19.90 -28.44 -22.98
C PHE A 498 18.70 -29.39 -23.11
N VAL A 499 17.51 -29.02 -22.63
CA VAL A 499 16.36 -29.95 -22.53
C VAL A 499 15.45 -29.90 -23.76
N ARG A 500 15.33 -28.75 -24.43
CA ARG A 500 14.55 -28.60 -25.67
C ARG A 500 15.43 -28.64 -26.93
N ARG A 501 16.21 -29.71 -27.12
CA ARG A 501 16.75 -29.99 -28.47
C ARG A 501 15.57 -30.30 -29.40
N PRO A 502 15.48 -29.71 -30.61
CA PRO A 502 14.45 -30.07 -31.56
C PRO A 502 14.58 -31.56 -31.90
N ALA A 503 13.47 -32.30 -31.89
CA ALA A 503 13.43 -33.67 -32.35
C ALA A 503 14.02 -33.74 -33.77
N ALA A 504 14.87 -34.73 -34.02
CA ALA A 504 15.50 -34.94 -35.32
C ALA A 504 14.43 -34.97 -36.43
N PRO A 505 14.69 -34.35 -37.61
CA PRO A 505 13.75 -34.39 -38.72
C PRO A 505 13.43 -35.86 -39.07
N ARG A 506 12.14 -36.19 -39.11
CA ARG A 506 11.68 -37.52 -39.56
C ARG A 506 12.24 -37.77 -40.97
N PRO A 507 12.79 -38.95 -41.27
CA PRO A 507 13.24 -39.27 -42.62
C PRO A 507 12.07 -39.13 -43.60
N SER A 508 12.30 -38.39 -44.67
CA SER A 508 11.34 -38.15 -45.75
C SER A 508 10.83 -39.49 -46.28
N SER A 509 9.50 -39.68 -46.25
CA SER A 509 8.83 -40.80 -46.88
C SER A 509 9.24 -40.91 -48.34
N VAL A 510 9.76 -42.08 -48.71
CA VAL A 510 10.05 -42.51 -50.06
C VAL A 510 8.89 -42.15 -50.98
N THR A 511 9.19 -41.37 -52.02
CA THR A 511 8.30 -41.06 -53.12
C THR A 511 7.89 -42.34 -53.83
N ASN A 512 6.61 -42.70 -53.76
CA ASN A 512 6.01 -43.76 -54.54
C ASN A 512 5.87 -43.28 -56.00
N PRO A 513 6.44 -43.95 -57.02
CA PRO A 513 6.28 -43.53 -58.41
C PRO A 513 4.84 -43.74 -58.90
N LYS A 514 4.34 -42.79 -59.68
CA LYS A 514 3.02 -42.78 -60.32
C LYS A 514 2.79 -44.04 -61.19
N PRO A 515 1.56 -44.55 -61.29
CA PRO A 515 1.23 -45.58 -62.27
C PRO A 515 1.19 -44.99 -63.68
N GLU A 516 1.99 -45.54 -64.59
CA GLU A 516 1.89 -45.29 -66.03
C GLU A 516 0.59 -45.89 -66.57
N LEU A 517 -0.21 -45.03 -67.20
CA LEU A 517 -1.30 -45.42 -68.08
C LEU A 517 -0.69 -46.02 -69.36
N VAL A 518 -0.69 -47.35 -69.48
CA VAL A 518 -0.44 -48.03 -70.74
C VAL A 518 -1.76 -48.13 -71.49
N ARG A 519 -1.81 -47.47 -72.65
CA ARG A 519 -2.78 -47.73 -73.73
C ARG A 519 -2.50 -49.12 -74.32
N SER A 520 -3.51 -49.97 -74.37
CA SER A 520 -3.75 -50.93 -75.46
C SER A 520 -5.20 -51.38 -75.41
#